data_AF-A0AAX3X3X2-F1
#
_entry.id   AF-A0AAX3X3X2-F1
#
_cell.length_a   1.000
_cell.length_b   1.000
_cell.length_c   1.000
_cell.angle_alpha   90.00
_cell.angle_beta   90.00
_cell.angle_gamma   90.00
#
_symmetry.space_group_name_H-M   'P 1'
#
loop_
_entity.id
_entity.type
_entity.pdbx_description
1 polymer ?
#
loop_
_entity_poly.entity_id
_entity_poly.type
_entity_poly.pdbx_seq_one_letter_code
_entity_poly.pdbx_strand_id
1 'polypeptide(L)'
;MKKILGNIALILGTILISFTFILTIIYNTLISTDWYERVYISRIPSALYCIYLIVLLILITNYPILKKINTKIVLSFSLILFILAGLYLVFNADPYLRNADQMWVWNAVKNINNGNYVDFEKGQYLNAHPLQLGLVTFERLIATFSENITFLYFLNLLFNIGSIILLWLISKIVYENTVVQNLTAIISILFTPLLFNTLFVYGNVYGLTFLLGAVYYSIIVIK
;
A
#
# COMPACT_ATOMS: atom_id res chain seq x y z
N MET A 1 0.49 12.26 33.59
CA MET A 1 0.80 11.02 32.85
C MET A 1 0.47 11.09 31.35
N LYS A 2 -0.77 11.36 30.91
CA LYS A 2 -1.13 11.40 29.47
C LYS A 2 -0.24 12.31 28.60
N LYS A 3 0.07 13.53 29.06
CA LYS A 3 0.95 14.47 28.34
C LYS A 3 2.41 13.99 28.24
N ILE A 4 2.91 13.30 29.27
CA ILE A 4 4.27 12.75 29.29
C ILE A 4 4.36 11.56 28.33
N LEU A 5 3.39 10.63 28.38
CA LEU A 5 3.28 9.52 27.45
C LEU A 5 3.15 9.98 26.00
N GLY A 6 2.34 11.02 25.75
CA GLY A 6 2.20 11.63 24.42
C GLY A 6 3.52 12.21 23.90
N ASN A 7 4.27 12.92 24.75
CA ASN A 7 5.58 13.45 24.36
C ASN A 7 6.60 12.35 24.09
N ILE A 8 6.62 11.29 24.91
CA ILE A 8 7.50 10.14 24.68
C ILE A 8 7.18 9.46 23.35
N ALA A 9 5.90 9.21 23.07
CA ALA A 9 5.46 8.62 21.81
C ALA A 9 5.85 9.48 20.61
N LEU A 10 5.73 10.81 20.74
CA LEU A 10 6.10 11.74 19.68
C LEU A 10 7.62 11.72 19.43
N ILE A 11 8.43 11.77 20.49
CA ILE A 11 9.90 11.70 20.37
C ILE A 11 10.34 10.38 19.71
N LEU A 12 9.82 9.25 20.19
CA LEU A 12 10.14 7.94 19.63
C LEU A 12 9.69 7.84 18.17
N GLY A 13 8.49 8.31 17.85
CA GLY A 13 7.97 8.37 16.49
C GLY A 13 8.86 9.21 15.58
N THR A 14 9.27 10.40 16.03
CA THR A 14 10.18 11.26 15.27
C THR A 14 11.52 10.58 15.03
N ILE A 15 12.13 9.96 16.05
CA ILE A 15 13.41 9.26 15.89
C ILE A 15 13.29 8.13 14.87
N LEU A 16 12.26 7.29 14.98
CA LEU A 16 12.07 6.16 14.07
C LEU A 16 11.83 6.62 12.63
N ILE A 17 11.00 7.64 12.43
CA ILE A 17 10.71 8.21 11.11
C ILE A 17 11.97 8.87 10.52
N SER A 18 12.72 9.64 11.31
CA SER A 18 13.96 10.26 10.84
C SER A 18 15.00 9.21 10.48
N PHE A 19 15.14 8.15 11.28
CA PHE A 19 16.06 7.06 11.00
C PHE A 19 15.71 6.33 9.69
N THR A 20 14.45 5.92 9.51
CA THR A 20 14.01 5.26 8.27
C THR A 20 14.15 6.18 7.07
N PHE A 21 13.78 7.45 7.20
CA PHE A 21 13.94 8.44 6.14
C PHE A 21 15.39 8.60 5.68
N ILE A 22 16.33 8.71 6.62
CA ILE A 22 17.77 8.81 6.30
C ILE A 22 18.24 7.55 5.57
N LEU A 23 17.85 6.36 6.03
CA LEU A 23 18.21 5.12 5.35
C LEU A 23 17.62 5.04 3.94
N THR A 24 16.36 5.44 3.74
CA THR A 24 15.70 5.46 2.43
C THR A 24 16.32 6.47 1.48
N ILE A 25 16.92 7.56 1.98
CA ILE A 25 17.68 8.49 1.13
C ILE A 25 19.01 7.86 0.70
N ILE A 26 19.70 7.15 1.58
CA ILE A 26 21.06 6.67 1.29
C ILE A 26 21.04 5.36 0.49
N TYR A 27 20.11 4.47 0.82
CA TYR A 27 20.11 3.08 0.35
C TYR A 27 18.84 2.74 -0.44
N ASN A 28 19.04 1.99 -1.51
CA ASN A 28 17.98 1.28 -2.21
C ASN A 28 18.09 -0.23 -1.93
N THR A 29 16.95 -0.90 -1.95
CA THR A 29 16.89 -2.36 -1.87
C THR A 29 16.51 -2.90 -3.24
N LEU A 30 17.43 -3.65 -3.84
CA LEU A 30 17.20 -4.34 -5.10
C LEU A 30 16.86 -5.78 -4.78
N ILE A 31 15.72 -6.25 -5.29
CA ILE A 31 15.33 -7.66 -5.17
C ILE A 31 15.61 -8.29 -6.51
N SER A 32 16.40 -9.37 -6.54
CA SER A 32 16.58 -10.11 -7.79
C SER A 32 15.24 -10.67 -8.25
N THR A 33 15.01 -10.60 -9.55
CA THR A 33 13.84 -11.20 -10.19
C THR A 33 14.03 -12.70 -10.45
N ASP A 34 15.06 -13.31 -9.85
CA ASP A 34 15.29 -14.75 -9.89
C ASP A 34 14.51 -15.46 -8.77
N TRP A 35 14.45 -16.78 -8.84
CA TRP A 35 13.70 -17.64 -7.90
C TRP A 35 14.08 -17.48 -6.42
N TYR A 36 15.23 -16.90 -6.13
CA TYR A 36 15.77 -16.82 -4.78
C TYR A 36 15.50 -15.46 -4.10
N GLU A 37 14.86 -14.51 -4.79
CA GLU A 37 14.50 -13.16 -4.29
C GLU A 37 15.63 -12.52 -3.46
N ARG A 38 16.87 -12.65 -3.93
CA ARG A 38 18.05 -12.17 -3.22
C ARG A 38 17.97 -10.65 -3.07
N VAL A 39 18.09 -10.23 -1.82
CA VAL A 39 18.03 -8.83 -1.44
C VAL A 39 19.43 -8.24 -1.46
N TYR A 40 19.64 -7.27 -2.33
CA TYR A 40 20.88 -6.50 -2.42
C TYR A 40 20.63 -5.09 -1.92
N ILE A 41 21.43 -4.66 -0.96
CA ILE A 41 21.42 -3.28 -0.50
C ILE A 41 22.48 -2.52 -1.30
N SER A 42 22.06 -1.52 -2.05
CA SER A 42 22.95 -0.65 -2.82
C SER A 42 22.74 0.79 -2.42
N ARG A 43 23.71 1.67 -2.67
CA ARG A 43 23.48 3.10 -2.53
C ARG A 43 22.52 3.58 -3.61
N ILE A 44 21.74 4.61 -3.30
CA ILE A 44 20.91 5.30 -4.29
C ILE A 44 21.81 5.93 -5.36
N PRO A 45 21.57 5.66 -6.66
CA PRO A 45 22.27 6.34 -7.75
C PRO A 45 22.12 7.85 -7.64
N SER A 46 23.20 8.60 -7.87
CA SER A 46 23.20 10.06 -7.71
C SER A 46 22.12 10.77 -8.53
N ALA A 47 21.79 10.23 -9.71
CA ALA A 47 20.72 10.71 -10.58
C ALA A 47 19.33 10.70 -9.91
N LEU A 48 19.04 9.74 -9.02
CA LEU A 48 17.75 9.71 -8.32
C LEU A 48 17.61 10.86 -7.32
N TYR A 49 18.70 11.33 -6.70
CA TYR A 49 18.66 12.55 -5.87
C TYR A 49 18.25 13.77 -6.69
N CYS A 50 18.72 13.89 -7.94
CA CYS A 50 18.30 14.96 -8.83
C CYS A 50 16.80 14.89 -9.12
N ILE A 51 16.26 13.69 -9.35
CA ILE A 51 14.81 13.50 -9.53
C ILE A 51 14.04 13.91 -8.27
N TYR A 52 14.48 13.48 -7.08
CA TYR A 52 13.84 13.86 -5.83
C TYR A 52 13.87 15.38 -5.60
N LEU A 53 14.99 16.04 -5.90
CA LEU A 53 15.11 17.49 -5.83
C LEU A 53 14.18 18.20 -6.83
N ILE A 54 14.08 17.71 -8.07
CA ILE A 54 13.18 18.28 -9.07
C ILE A 54 11.73 18.15 -8.60
N VAL A 55 11.31 16.97 -8.12
CA VAL A 55 9.96 16.75 -7.60
C VAL A 55 9.70 17.68 -6.41
N LEU A 56 10.64 17.80 -5.47
CA LEU A 56 10.52 18.69 -4.33
C LEU A 56 10.40 20.16 -4.75
N LEU A 57 11.23 20.62 -5.70
CA LEU A 57 11.18 21.97 -6.23
C LEU A 57 9.84 22.25 -6.93
N ILE A 58 9.31 21.30 -7.70
CA ILE A 58 7.99 21.41 -8.32
C ILE A 58 6.93 21.57 -7.23
N LEU A 59 6.96 20.76 -6.16
CA LEU A 59 5.99 20.85 -5.07
C LEU A 59 6.07 22.19 -4.32
N ILE A 60 7.28 22.68 -4.05
CA ILE A 60 7.50 23.95 -3.34
C ILE A 60 7.07 25.14 -4.21
N THR A 61 7.53 25.21 -5.46
CA THR A 61 7.23 26.32 -6.37
C THR A 61 5.74 26.43 -6.69
N ASN A 62 5.04 25.29 -6.76
CA ASN A 62 3.60 25.25 -7.01
C ASN A 62 2.75 25.30 -5.73
N TYR A 63 3.35 25.44 -4.55
CA TYR A 63 2.62 25.57 -3.28
C TYR A 63 1.52 26.65 -3.30
N PRO A 64 1.75 27.88 -3.83
CA PRO A 64 0.71 28.92 -3.89
C PRO A 64 -0.47 28.53 -4.79
N ILE A 65 -0.21 27.72 -5.82
CA ILE A 65 -1.23 27.21 -6.75
C ILE A 65 -2.03 26.11 -6.07
N LEU A 66 -1.35 25.16 -5.40
CA LEU A 66 -2.00 24.08 -4.65
C LEU A 66 -2.97 24.59 -3.59
N LYS A 67 -2.72 25.76 -3.01
CA LYS A 67 -3.63 26.40 -2.05
C LYS A 67 -4.97 26.85 -2.66
N LYS A 68 -4.98 27.18 -3.95
CA LYS A 68 -6.14 27.76 -4.65
C LYS A 68 -7.01 26.70 -5.34
N ILE A 69 -6.47 25.51 -5.60
CA ILE A 69 -7.20 24.46 -6.33
C ILE A 69 -8.12 23.69 -5.37
N ASN A 70 -9.34 23.42 -5.82
CA ASN A 70 -10.31 22.60 -5.10
C ASN A 70 -9.77 21.18 -4.86
N THR A 71 -9.86 20.70 -3.62
CA THR A 71 -9.23 19.44 -3.22
C THR A 71 -9.85 18.21 -3.85
N LYS A 72 -11.13 18.28 -4.26
CA LYS A 72 -11.80 17.21 -5.01
C LYS A 72 -11.29 17.13 -6.44
N ILE A 73 -10.95 18.26 -7.07
CA ILE A 73 -10.40 18.27 -8.43
C ILE A 73 -9.01 17.61 -8.44
N VAL A 74 -8.15 17.95 -7.47
CA VAL A 74 -6.83 17.34 -7.33
C VAL A 74 -6.94 15.83 -7.08
N LEU A 75 -7.86 15.42 -6.20
CA LEU A 75 -8.13 14.01 -5.94
C LEU A 75 -8.60 13.29 -7.22
N SER A 76 -9.63 13.81 -7.90
CA SER A 76 -10.18 13.19 -9.11
C SER A 76 -9.11 13.04 -10.19
N PHE A 77 -8.31 14.08 -10.43
CA PHE A 77 -7.22 14.02 -11.40
C PHE A 77 -6.17 12.97 -11.00
N SER A 78 -5.78 12.93 -9.72
CA SER A 78 -4.82 11.97 -9.20
C SER A 78 -5.35 10.53 -9.34
N LEU A 79 -6.62 10.30 -9.01
CA LEU A 79 -7.27 9.00 -9.17
C LEU A 79 -7.38 8.58 -10.63
N ILE A 80 -7.72 9.48 -11.55
CA ILE A 80 -7.76 9.15 -12.99
C ILE A 80 -6.39 8.66 -13.46
N LEU A 81 -5.30 9.36 -13.12
CA LEU A 81 -3.95 8.94 -13.47
C LEU A 81 -3.59 7.57 -12.86
N PHE A 82 -3.91 7.39 -11.58
CA PHE A 82 -3.63 6.14 -10.87
C PHE A 82 -4.43 4.97 -11.45
N ILE A 83 -5.71 5.18 -11.76
CA ILE A 83 -6.59 4.18 -12.38
C ILE A 83 -6.05 3.81 -13.76
N LEU A 84 -5.69 4.77 -14.61
CA LEU A 84 -5.17 4.48 -15.95
C LEU A 84 -3.87 3.65 -15.88
N ALA A 85 -2.94 4.05 -15.01
CA ALA A 85 -1.70 3.30 -14.80
C ALA A 85 -1.96 1.92 -14.20
N GLY A 86 -2.87 1.82 -13.23
CA GLY A 86 -3.25 0.57 -12.57
C GLY A 86 -3.93 -0.41 -13.52
N LEU A 87 -4.89 0.06 -14.33
CA LEU A 87 -5.55 -0.76 -15.35
C LEU A 87 -4.56 -1.24 -16.40
N TYR A 88 -3.61 -0.38 -16.81
CA TYR A 88 -2.52 -0.80 -17.68
C TYR A 88 -1.75 -1.98 -17.08
N LEU A 89 -1.36 -1.90 -15.81
CA LEU A 89 -0.69 -3.01 -15.12
C LEU A 89 -1.58 -4.26 -15.04
N VAL A 90 -2.82 -4.12 -14.60
CA VAL A 90 -3.77 -5.24 -14.43
C VAL A 90 -3.91 -6.06 -15.72
N PHE A 91 -4.06 -5.41 -16.87
CA PHE A 91 -4.33 -6.08 -18.14
C PHE A 91 -3.08 -6.44 -18.97
N ASN A 92 -1.89 -5.94 -18.60
CA ASN A 92 -0.64 -6.23 -19.33
C ASN A 92 0.37 -7.05 -18.50
N ALA A 93 0.11 -7.27 -17.20
CA ALA A 93 0.91 -8.18 -16.40
C ALA A 93 0.54 -9.64 -16.67
N ASP A 94 1.53 -10.53 -16.56
CA ASP A 94 1.27 -11.97 -16.65
C ASP A 94 0.35 -12.42 -15.49
N PRO A 95 -0.69 -13.22 -15.77
CA PRO A 95 -1.70 -13.60 -14.79
C PRO A 95 -1.24 -14.79 -13.92
N TYR A 96 -0.06 -14.70 -13.31
CA TYR A 96 0.44 -15.70 -12.35
C TYR A 96 0.90 -15.03 -11.05
N LEU A 97 0.66 -15.72 -9.93
CA LEU A 97 1.21 -15.33 -8.65
C LEU A 97 2.66 -15.80 -8.56
N ARG A 98 3.57 -14.94 -8.11
CA ARG A 98 4.97 -15.34 -7.89
C ARG A 98 5.02 -16.45 -6.85
N ASN A 99 5.96 -17.38 -7.02
CA ASN A 99 6.18 -18.54 -6.14
C ASN A 99 6.72 -18.14 -4.76
N ALA A 100 5.90 -17.44 -3.99
CA ALA A 100 6.16 -16.93 -2.66
C ALA A 100 4.90 -17.07 -1.80
N ASP A 101 4.86 -16.45 -0.62
CA ASP A 101 3.75 -16.56 0.35
C ASP A 101 2.37 -16.34 -0.28
N GLN A 102 2.22 -15.36 -1.18
CA GLN A 102 0.95 -15.09 -1.89
C GLN A 102 0.40 -16.31 -2.64
N MET A 103 1.27 -17.11 -3.27
CA MET A 103 0.83 -18.29 -4.00
C MET A 103 0.40 -19.40 -3.03
N TRP A 104 1.11 -19.58 -1.92
CA TRP A 104 0.77 -20.60 -0.92
C TRP A 104 -0.56 -20.30 -0.23
N VAL A 105 -0.80 -19.04 0.13
CA VAL A 105 -2.09 -18.57 0.64
C VAL A 105 -3.19 -18.87 -0.39
N TRP A 106 -3.00 -18.49 -1.65
CA TRP A 106 -3.99 -18.69 -2.68
C TRP A 106 -4.25 -20.17 -3.02
N ASN A 107 -3.22 -21.03 -2.94
CA ASN A 107 -3.39 -22.47 -3.09
C ASN A 107 -4.19 -23.06 -1.93
N ALA A 108 -3.93 -22.63 -0.69
CA ALA A 108 -4.72 -23.04 0.46
C ALA A 108 -6.19 -22.60 0.34
N VAL A 109 -6.44 -21.40 -0.20
CA VAL A 109 -7.81 -20.93 -0.53
C VAL A 109 -8.52 -21.91 -1.46
N LYS A 110 -7.89 -22.28 -2.58
CA LYS A 110 -8.45 -23.21 -3.57
C LYS A 110 -8.66 -24.61 -2.99
N ASN A 111 -7.69 -25.13 -2.24
CA ASN A 111 -7.81 -26.45 -1.60
C ASN A 111 -9.02 -26.50 -0.66
N ILE A 112 -9.10 -25.53 0.26
CA ILE A 112 -10.16 -25.49 1.28
C ILE A 112 -11.53 -25.30 0.63
N ASN A 113 -11.66 -24.45 -0.39
CA ASN A 113 -12.93 -24.26 -1.10
C ASN A 113 -13.38 -25.52 -1.85
N ASN A 114 -12.45 -26.38 -2.26
CA ASN A 114 -12.73 -27.70 -2.84
C ASN A 114 -12.92 -28.81 -1.78
N GLY A 115 -12.98 -28.46 -0.49
CA GLY A 115 -13.12 -29.42 0.61
C GLY A 115 -11.84 -30.20 0.95
N ASN A 116 -10.69 -29.80 0.38
CA ASN A 116 -9.38 -30.37 0.69
C ASN A 116 -8.70 -29.55 1.80
N TYR A 117 -8.47 -30.19 2.96
CA TYR A 117 -7.88 -29.55 4.15
C TYR A 117 -6.40 -29.91 4.34
N VAL A 118 -5.71 -30.39 3.30
CA VAL A 118 -4.30 -30.79 3.37
C VAL A 118 -3.40 -29.70 3.97
N ASP A 119 -3.68 -28.41 3.70
CA ASP A 119 -2.86 -27.30 4.19
C ASP A 119 -2.80 -27.19 5.72
N PHE A 120 -3.71 -27.84 6.45
CA PHE A 120 -3.73 -27.90 7.92
C PHE A 120 -2.90 -29.06 8.50
N GLU A 121 -2.48 -30.02 7.67
CA GLU A 121 -1.71 -31.17 8.12
C GLU A 121 -0.31 -30.77 8.61
N LYS A 122 0.28 -31.60 9.47
CA LYS A 122 1.58 -31.33 10.06
C LYS A 122 2.65 -31.13 8.97
N GLY A 123 3.32 -29.98 9.00
CA GLY A 123 4.35 -29.62 8.02
C GLY A 123 3.83 -28.96 6.74
N GLN A 124 2.51 -28.77 6.61
CA GLN A 124 1.91 -28.03 5.49
C GLN A 124 1.78 -26.53 5.82
N TYR A 125 1.42 -25.73 4.82
CA TYR A 125 1.55 -24.27 4.88
C TYR A 125 0.78 -23.62 6.04
N LEU A 126 -0.50 -23.95 6.24
CA LEU A 126 -1.30 -23.33 7.32
C LEU A 126 -1.00 -23.90 8.70
N ASN A 127 -0.43 -25.11 8.76
CA ASN A 127 0.14 -25.63 10.00
C ASN A 127 1.39 -24.84 10.42
N ALA A 128 2.26 -24.50 9.46
CA ALA A 128 3.47 -23.72 9.70
C ALA A 128 3.19 -22.21 9.90
N HIS A 129 2.16 -21.69 9.22
CA HIS A 129 1.80 -20.26 9.21
C HIS A 129 0.34 -20.01 9.63
N PRO A 130 -0.07 -20.38 10.85
CA PRO A 130 -1.46 -20.27 11.30
C PRO A 130 -1.97 -18.83 11.35
N LEU A 131 -1.08 -17.84 11.43
CA LEU A 131 -1.44 -16.42 11.40
C LEU A 131 -2.02 -15.99 10.04
N GLN A 132 -1.82 -16.77 8.98
CA GLN A 132 -2.39 -16.50 7.64
C GLN A 132 -3.86 -16.91 7.52
N LEU A 133 -4.43 -17.58 8.53
CA LEU A 133 -5.83 -18.05 8.47
C LEU A 133 -6.85 -16.94 8.26
N GLY A 134 -6.60 -15.75 8.82
CA GLY A 134 -7.47 -14.59 8.59
C GLY A 134 -7.49 -14.17 7.12
N LEU A 135 -6.30 -14.11 6.50
CA LEU A 135 -6.14 -13.78 5.08
C LEU A 135 -6.77 -14.85 4.19
N VAL A 136 -6.47 -16.14 4.44
CA VAL A 136 -7.07 -17.26 3.69
C VAL A 136 -8.59 -17.22 3.80
N THR A 137 -9.14 -16.99 4.99
CA THR A 137 -10.60 -16.92 5.17
C THR A 137 -11.22 -15.79 4.36
N PHE A 138 -10.57 -14.63 4.32
CA PHE A 138 -11.01 -13.49 3.52
C PHE A 138 -10.92 -13.79 2.02
N GLU A 139 -9.79 -14.32 1.54
CA GLU A 139 -9.59 -14.64 0.12
C GLU A 139 -10.47 -15.80 -0.36
N ARG A 140 -10.89 -16.71 0.52
CA ARG A 140 -11.91 -17.72 0.21
C ARG A 140 -13.24 -17.11 -0.20
N LEU A 141 -13.64 -16.00 0.43
CA LEU A 141 -14.85 -15.28 0.03
C LEU A 141 -14.65 -14.63 -1.34
N ILE A 142 -13.48 -14.05 -1.60
CA ILE A 142 -13.14 -13.48 -2.91
C ILE A 142 -13.19 -14.55 -4.01
N ALA A 143 -12.62 -15.72 -3.75
CA ALA A 143 -12.59 -16.85 -4.69
C ALA A 143 -13.98 -17.33 -5.12
N THR A 144 -15.03 -17.09 -4.31
CA THR A 144 -16.41 -17.40 -4.71
C THR A 144 -16.90 -16.57 -5.89
N PHE A 145 -16.32 -15.39 -6.13
CA PHE A 145 -16.64 -14.54 -7.27
C PHE A 145 -15.78 -14.88 -8.49
N SER A 146 -14.48 -15.08 -8.30
CA SER A 146 -13.56 -15.50 -9.35
C SER A 146 -12.25 -16.00 -8.78
N GLU A 147 -11.69 -17.04 -9.40
CA GLU A 147 -10.33 -17.49 -9.12
C GLU A 147 -9.27 -16.88 -10.07
N ASN A 148 -9.69 -16.00 -10.98
CA ASN A 148 -8.83 -15.43 -11.99
C ASN A 148 -7.83 -14.43 -11.37
N ILE A 149 -6.53 -14.58 -11.67
CA ILE A 149 -5.49 -13.71 -11.09
C ILE A 149 -5.62 -12.26 -11.54
N THR A 150 -6.00 -12.00 -12.80
CA THR A 150 -6.29 -10.64 -13.28
C THR A 150 -7.45 -10.01 -12.51
N PHE A 151 -8.45 -10.80 -12.10
CA PHE A 151 -9.51 -10.31 -11.22
C PHE A 151 -8.96 -9.91 -9.84
N LEU A 152 -8.04 -10.67 -9.26
CA LEU A 152 -7.38 -10.31 -8.00
C LEU A 152 -6.53 -9.03 -8.14
N TYR A 153 -5.81 -8.86 -9.25
CA TYR A 153 -5.10 -7.60 -9.54
C TYR A 153 -6.05 -6.41 -9.62
N PHE A 154 -7.18 -6.58 -10.32
CA PHE A 154 -8.20 -5.54 -10.38
C PHE A 154 -8.77 -5.22 -9.00
N LEU A 155 -9.01 -6.23 -8.17
CA LEU A 155 -9.48 -6.02 -6.80
C LEU A 155 -8.45 -5.25 -5.97
N ASN A 156 -7.16 -5.60 -6.05
CA ASN A 156 -6.09 -4.83 -5.40
C ASN A 156 -6.05 -3.37 -5.85
N LEU A 157 -6.27 -3.11 -7.15
CA LEU A 157 -6.38 -1.74 -7.66
C LEU A 157 -7.50 -0.97 -6.95
N LEU A 158 -8.68 -1.57 -6.80
CA LEU A 158 -9.80 -0.95 -6.08
C LEU A 158 -9.47 -0.67 -4.61
N PHE A 159 -8.79 -1.60 -3.94
CA PHE A 159 -8.35 -1.40 -2.56
C PHE A 159 -7.30 -0.29 -2.44
N ASN A 160 -6.34 -0.20 -3.36
CA ASN A 160 -5.36 0.89 -3.40
C ASN A 160 -6.04 2.25 -3.64
N ILE A 161 -7.03 2.31 -4.54
CA ILE A 161 -7.87 3.51 -4.74
C ILE A 161 -8.59 3.89 -3.44
N GLY A 162 -9.17 2.91 -2.75
CA GLY A 162 -9.79 3.10 -1.44
C GLY A 162 -8.81 3.67 -0.41
N SER A 163 -7.58 3.14 -0.35
CA SER A 163 -6.51 3.66 0.50
C SER A 163 -6.18 5.13 0.20
N ILE A 164 -6.06 5.52 -1.07
CA ILE A 164 -5.80 6.92 -1.47
C ILE A 164 -6.95 7.84 -1.01
N ILE A 165 -8.20 7.42 -1.22
CA ILE A 165 -9.38 8.20 -0.81
C ILE A 165 -9.41 8.35 0.72
N LEU A 166 -9.18 7.27 1.46
CA LEU A 166 -9.17 7.28 2.92
C LEU A 166 -8.05 8.18 3.47
N LEU A 167 -6.84 8.13 2.91
CA LEU A 167 -5.76 9.04 3.28
C LEU A 167 -6.14 10.51 3.02
N TRP A 168 -6.75 10.81 1.87
CA TRP A 168 -7.24 12.15 1.55
C TRP A 168 -8.34 12.61 2.52
N LEU A 169 -9.24 11.73 2.93
CA LEU A 169 -10.29 12.02 3.92
C LEU A 169 -9.70 12.23 5.33
N ILE A 170 -8.79 11.36 5.77
CA ILE A 170 -8.10 11.47 7.05
C ILE A 170 -7.32 12.79 7.11
N SER A 171 -6.59 13.14 6.05
CA SER A 171 -5.82 14.40 5.99
C SER A 171 -6.71 15.64 6.15
N LYS A 172 -7.94 15.59 5.61
CA LYS A 172 -8.94 16.65 5.79
C LYS A 172 -9.27 16.86 7.25
N ILE A 173 -9.52 15.78 7.96
CA ILE A 173 -9.97 15.82 9.36
C ILE A 173 -8.80 16.19 10.28
N VAL A 174 -7.62 15.64 10.05
CA VAL A 174 -6.47 15.84 10.94
C VAL A 174 -5.86 17.23 10.79
N TYR A 175 -5.71 17.72 9.56
CA TYR A 175 -4.96 18.95 9.29
C TYR A 175 -5.84 20.15 8.94
N GLU A 176 -7.07 19.93 8.50
CA GLU A 176 -8.02 20.98 8.10
C GLU A 176 -7.40 22.01 7.11
N ASN A 177 -6.45 21.54 6.30
CA ASN A 177 -5.63 22.36 5.43
C ASN A 177 -5.70 21.84 3.99
N THR A 178 -6.15 22.70 3.07
CA THR A 178 -6.34 22.34 1.66
C THR A 178 -5.06 21.93 0.97
N VAL A 179 -3.93 22.55 1.30
CA VAL A 179 -2.63 22.21 0.70
C VAL A 179 -2.18 20.84 1.17
N VAL A 180 -2.29 20.54 2.46
CA VAL A 180 -1.93 19.22 3.01
C VAL A 180 -2.81 18.14 2.38
N GLN A 181 -4.10 18.42 2.24
CA GLN A 181 -5.04 17.50 1.60
C GLN A 181 -4.70 17.27 0.11
N ASN A 182 -4.34 18.31 -0.63
CA ASN A 182 -3.90 18.21 -2.04
C ASN A 182 -2.59 17.45 -2.18
N LEU A 183 -1.60 17.75 -1.34
CA LEU A 183 -0.33 17.04 -1.29
C LEU A 183 -0.53 15.56 -0.96
N THR A 184 -1.46 15.24 -0.06
CA THR A 184 -1.77 13.85 0.29
C THR A 184 -2.23 13.06 -0.94
N ALA A 185 -3.12 13.62 -1.77
CA ALA A 185 -3.56 12.95 -3.01
C ALA A 185 -2.40 12.77 -4.00
N ILE A 186 -1.60 13.82 -4.23
CA ILE A 186 -0.47 13.80 -5.18
C ILE A 186 0.61 12.82 -4.73
N ILE A 187 1.04 12.90 -3.47
CA ILE A 187 2.11 12.05 -2.94
C ILE A 187 1.67 10.58 -2.93
N SER A 188 0.40 10.29 -2.64
CA SER A 188 -0.11 8.91 -2.65
C SER A 188 0.05 8.25 -4.01
N ILE A 189 -0.13 8.98 -5.11
CA ILE A 189 0.05 8.42 -6.47
C ILE A 189 1.51 8.44 -6.93
N LEU A 190 2.33 9.35 -6.40
CA LEU A 190 3.78 9.37 -6.66
C LEU A 190 4.52 8.27 -5.89
N PHE A 191 3.91 7.73 -4.83
CA PHE A 191 4.41 6.57 -4.14
C PHE A 191 4.18 5.31 -4.98
N THR A 192 5.05 5.11 -5.97
CA THR A 192 4.97 4.00 -6.95
C THR A 192 4.86 2.61 -6.33
N PRO A 193 5.39 2.29 -5.12
CA PRO A 193 5.10 1.01 -4.49
C PRO A 193 3.61 0.74 -4.28
N LEU A 194 2.79 1.76 -3.99
CA LEU A 194 1.34 1.60 -3.90
C LEU A 194 0.71 1.19 -5.24
N LEU A 195 1.22 1.74 -6.34
CA LEU A 195 0.78 1.34 -7.68
C LEU A 195 1.18 -0.12 -7.98
N PHE A 196 2.43 -0.50 -7.72
CA PHE A 196 2.92 -1.86 -7.98
C PHE A 196 2.31 -2.92 -7.07
N ASN A 197 1.86 -2.54 -5.87
CA ASN A 197 1.09 -3.42 -4.99
C ASN A 197 -0.23 -3.90 -5.64
N THR A 198 -0.69 -3.26 -6.72
CA THR A 198 -1.78 -3.77 -7.56
C THR A 198 -1.51 -5.19 -8.06
N LEU A 199 -0.26 -5.52 -8.38
CA LEU A 199 0.15 -6.85 -8.86
C LEU A 199 0.60 -7.79 -7.73
N PHE A 200 0.61 -7.31 -6.48
CA PHE A 200 1.05 -8.08 -5.32
C PHE A 200 -0.17 -8.53 -4.52
N VAL A 201 -0.74 -9.67 -4.91
CA VAL A 201 -1.96 -10.24 -4.32
C VAL A 201 -1.63 -10.84 -2.96
N TYR A 202 -1.61 -9.99 -1.94
CA TYR A 202 -1.32 -10.37 -0.58
C TYR A 202 -2.08 -9.50 0.42
N GLY A 203 -2.15 -9.95 1.67
CA GLY A 203 -2.97 -9.32 2.71
C GLY A 203 -2.57 -7.88 3.08
N ASN A 204 -1.41 -7.40 2.63
CA ASN A 204 -0.97 -6.03 2.89
C ASN A 204 -1.88 -4.97 2.23
N VAL A 205 -2.39 -5.23 1.02
CA VAL A 205 -3.23 -4.26 0.29
C VAL A 205 -4.60 -4.12 0.98
N TYR A 206 -5.29 -5.24 1.19
CA TYR A 206 -6.59 -5.25 1.88
C TYR A 206 -6.46 -4.75 3.31
N GLY A 207 -5.44 -5.25 4.02
CA GLY A 207 -5.17 -4.89 5.40
C GLY A 207 -4.93 -3.40 5.59
N LEU A 208 -4.16 -2.77 4.70
CA LEU A 208 -3.92 -1.31 4.75
C LEU A 208 -5.23 -0.54 4.57
N THR A 209 -6.05 -0.89 3.58
CA THR A 209 -7.31 -0.18 3.33
C THR A 209 -8.28 -0.32 4.51
N PHE A 210 -8.42 -1.53 5.07
CA PHE A 210 -9.27 -1.73 6.25
C PHE A 210 -8.73 -1.02 7.49
N LEU A 211 -7.41 -1.01 7.70
CA LEU A 211 -6.77 -0.26 8.78
C LEU A 211 -7.05 1.25 8.64
N LEU A 212 -6.86 1.80 7.44
CA LEU A 212 -7.16 3.21 7.17
C LEU A 212 -8.64 3.53 7.38
N GLY A 213 -9.54 2.62 6.99
CA GLY A 213 -10.97 2.74 7.25
C GLY A 213 -11.26 2.79 8.74
N ALA A 214 -10.69 1.87 9.52
CA ALA A 214 -10.82 1.85 10.97
C ALA A 214 -10.29 3.13 11.62
N VAL A 215 -9.13 3.63 11.18
CA VAL A 215 -8.57 4.91 11.65
C VAL A 215 -9.50 6.08 11.32
N TYR A 216 -9.98 6.17 10.08
CA TYR A 216 -10.89 7.23 9.64
C TYR A 216 -12.15 7.30 10.51
N TYR A 217 -12.83 6.16 10.71
CA TYR A 217 -14.02 6.10 11.55
C TYR A 217 -13.71 6.38 13.03
N SER A 218 -12.56 5.91 13.54
CA SER A 218 -12.15 6.20 14.91
C SER A 218 -11.94 7.69 15.14
N ILE A 219 -11.31 8.39 14.20
CA ILE A 219 -11.10 9.85 14.30
C ILE A 219 -12.45 10.59 14.26
N ILE A 220 -13.38 10.15 13.42
CA ILE A 220 -14.72 10.76 13.34
C ILE A 220 -15.49 10.61 14.66
N VAL A 221 -15.41 9.45 15.30
CA VAL A 221 -16.14 9.19 16.56
C VAL A 221 -15.52 9.94 17.75
N ILE A 222 -14.21 10.17 17.73
CA ILE A 222 -13.50 10.84 18.84
C ILE A 222 -13.62 12.37 18.77
N LYS A 223 -13.84 12.95 17.59
CA LYS A 223 -14.09 14.38 17.41
C LYS A 223 -15.52 14.76 17.80
#